data_AF-A0A349MG65-F1
#
_entry.id   AF-A0A349MG65-F1
#
_cell.length_a   1.000
_cell.length_b   1.000
_cell.length_c   1.000
_cell.angle_alpha   90.00
_cell.angle_beta   90.00
_cell.angle_gamma   90.00
#
_symmetry.space_group_name_H-M   'P 1'
#
loop_
_entity.id
_entity.type
_entity.pdbx_description
1 polymer ?
#
loop_
_entity_poly.entity_id
_entity_poly.type
_entity_poly.pdbx_seq_one_letter_code
_entity_poly.pdbx_strand_id
1 'polypeptide(L)'
;MSLSEKRLQQRRNKKNAKKQSRKKNTPGTLMGSYGNIHAAINAPVHECLVSETLDEDGIGSVFFSRKMLNGDIALGSFLIDIYCLGVKDSFLRIISEHEYQYAIETNPQRMETIHPACARKLIEGSVEFAHQYGIAPHKEYKTVKLIFGNFDPDACPSSYEYGKDGEPLFVPGPYDNQKKIKEIFKKIGYDDLSVLRGVSGELSPEDLEELGPDYEYIDIEITEDALPNNESDKLTTAERDELDGIYGKLTSGSHEVIRRLQELIQKYPDLPVLYNYLIVSYSYSNNTEKSIETLEKCIELFPDYLFSKIAHCHQKMDEGDMEIVPKIFHGKFDLSFHIKDRKTYHISEFTGFNALMVRYFKMIGKERIAKNFLELLERVAPDHPTTQSAKHFLNPGFIYKFINKNKGI
;
A
#
# COMPACT_ATOMS: atom_id res chain seq x y z
N MET A 1 4.78 19.30 10.95
CA MET A 1 4.86 18.18 9.98
C MET A 1 3.51 18.01 9.33
N SER A 2 3.48 17.88 8.00
CA SER A 2 2.23 17.65 7.27
C SER A 2 1.68 16.25 7.59
N LEU A 3 0.36 16.06 7.56
CA LEU A 3 -0.28 14.74 7.74
C LEU A 3 0.29 13.66 6.80
N SER A 4 0.85 14.05 5.65
CA SER A 4 1.53 13.15 4.69
C SER A 4 2.88 12.62 5.21
N GLU A 5 3.64 13.42 5.96
CA GLU A 5 4.93 13.04 6.52
C GLU A 5 4.74 12.02 7.66
N LYS A 6 3.71 12.22 8.50
CA LYS A 6 3.34 11.27 9.57
C LYS A 6 2.92 9.92 9.00
N ARG A 7 2.11 9.87 7.94
CA ARG A 7 1.68 8.60 7.32
C ARG A 7 2.81 7.86 6.60
N LEU A 8 3.74 8.58 5.98
CA LEU A 8 4.93 8.00 5.36
C LEU A 8 5.86 7.39 6.44
N GLN A 9 5.97 8.07 7.59
CA GLN A 9 6.70 7.59 8.76
C GLN A 9 6.05 6.33 9.35
N GLN A 10 4.73 6.34 9.56
CA GLN A 10 3.94 5.17 9.97
C GLN A 10 4.16 3.94 9.07
N ARG A 11 4.10 4.11 7.75
CA ARG A 11 4.29 3.00 6.80
C ARG A 11 5.72 2.47 6.83
N ARG A 12 6.72 3.34 6.97
CA ARG A 12 8.15 2.94 7.13
C ARG A 12 8.37 2.21 8.45
N ASN A 13 7.80 2.70 9.53
CA ASN A 13 7.87 2.11 10.86
C ASN A 13 7.20 0.73 10.92
N LYS A 14 6.01 0.57 10.31
CA LYS A 14 5.33 -0.73 10.17
C LYS A 14 6.14 -1.74 9.34
N LYS A 15 6.75 -1.29 8.24
CA LYS A 15 7.58 -2.14 7.36
C LYS A 15 8.88 -2.58 8.05
N ASN A 16 9.49 -1.68 8.81
CA ASN A 16 10.73 -1.94 9.56
C ASN A 16 10.50 -2.84 10.78
N ALA A 17 9.44 -2.59 11.57
CA ALA A 17 9.07 -3.43 12.72
C ALA A 17 8.83 -4.91 12.31
N LYS A 18 8.19 -5.13 11.16
CA LYS A 18 7.93 -6.50 10.64
C LYS A 18 9.14 -7.11 9.90
N LYS A 19 10.05 -6.30 9.33
CA LYS A 19 11.35 -6.80 8.81
C LYS A 19 12.24 -7.30 9.95
N GLN A 20 12.20 -6.64 11.11
CA GLN A 20 12.87 -7.10 12.32
C GLN A 20 12.24 -8.37 12.90
N SER A 21 10.91 -8.50 12.90
CA SER A 21 10.27 -9.76 13.33
C SER A 21 10.55 -10.92 12.37
N ARG A 22 10.64 -10.67 11.06
CA ARG A 22 10.98 -11.70 10.04
C ARG A 22 12.46 -12.08 9.99
N LYS A 23 13.41 -11.15 10.16
CA LYS A 23 14.86 -11.47 10.17
C LYS A 23 15.31 -12.33 11.36
N LYS A 24 14.41 -12.60 12.30
CA LYS A 24 14.66 -13.30 13.56
C LYS A 24 14.13 -14.75 13.59
N ASN A 25 13.62 -15.25 12.46
CA ASN A 25 13.22 -16.66 12.27
C ASN A 25 14.31 -17.53 11.61
N THR A 26 15.59 -17.30 11.93
CA THR A 26 16.56 -18.40 11.90
C THR A 26 16.37 -19.21 13.18
N PRO A 27 16.17 -20.53 13.12
CA PRO A 27 15.86 -21.36 14.28
C PRO A 27 17.08 -21.52 15.20
N GLY A 28 17.34 -20.50 16.00
CA GLY A 28 18.08 -20.61 17.27
C GLY A 28 17.06 -20.89 18.38
N THR A 29 16.79 -22.17 18.61
CA THR A 29 16.21 -22.77 19.82
C THR A 29 15.14 -21.96 20.58
N LEU A 30 13.95 -21.84 19.99
CA LEU A 30 12.73 -21.29 20.63
C LEU A 30 12.19 -22.14 21.81
N MET A 31 12.77 -23.31 22.07
CA MET A 31 12.24 -24.27 23.04
C MET A 31 12.83 -24.12 24.46
N GLY A 32 13.84 -23.25 24.65
CA GLY A 32 14.51 -23.02 25.95
C GLY A 32 14.24 -21.67 26.63
N SER A 33 13.59 -20.73 25.96
CA SER A 33 13.48 -19.33 26.42
C SER A 33 12.40 -19.09 27.50
N TYR A 34 11.33 -19.89 27.55
CA TYR A 34 10.27 -19.74 28.55
C TYR A 34 10.65 -20.31 29.92
N GLY A 35 11.57 -21.27 30.00
CA GLY A 35 12.03 -21.85 31.28
C GLY A 35 12.70 -20.82 32.20
N ASN A 36 13.23 -19.74 31.63
CA ASN A 36 13.91 -18.67 32.37
C ASN A 36 13.06 -17.40 32.55
N ILE A 37 11.78 -17.39 32.13
CA ILE A 37 10.94 -16.19 32.31
C ILE A 37 10.77 -15.86 33.80
N HIS A 38 10.68 -16.87 34.68
CA HIS A 38 10.62 -16.66 36.13
C HIS A 38 11.86 -15.97 36.70
N ALA A 39 13.05 -16.30 36.19
CA ALA A 39 14.28 -15.61 36.57
C ALA A 39 14.29 -14.17 36.04
N ALA A 40 13.80 -13.95 34.82
CA ALA A 40 13.69 -12.62 34.23
C ALA A 40 12.73 -11.71 35.01
N ILE A 41 11.56 -12.20 35.46
CA ILE A 41 10.54 -11.40 36.17
C ILE A 41 11.10 -10.71 37.43
N ASN A 42 11.97 -11.42 38.16
CA ASN A 42 12.53 -10.95 39.42
C ASN A 42 13.85 -10.19 39.26
N ALA A 43 14.43 -10.17 38.05
CA ALA A 43 15.66 -9.46 37.77
C ALA A 43 15.45 -7.93 37.80
N PRO A 44 16.43 -7.11 38.21
CA PRO A 44 16.33 -5.66 38.15
C PRO A 44 16.01 -5.15 36.74
N VAL A 45 15.20 -4.08 36.64
CA VAL A 45 14.98 -3.40 35.35
C VAL A 45 16.30 -2.85 34.85
N HIS A 46 16.59 -3.14 33.58
CA HIS A 46 17.72 -2.54 32.90
C HIS A 46 17.31 -1.18 32.35
N GLU A 47 16.34 -1.17 31.43
CA GLU A 47 15.67 0.05 30.96
C GLU A 47 14.33 -0.30 30.31
N CYS A 48 13.54 0.73 30.02
CA CYS A 48 12.35 0.61 29.18
C CYS A 48 12.43 1.66 28.09
N LEU A 49 12.10 1.28 26.87
CA LEU A 49 12.24 2.12 25.70
C LEU A 49 10.92 2.15 24.92
N VAL A 50 10.56 3.29 24.36
CA VAL A 50 9.41 3.46 23.47
C VAL A 50 9.86 4.13 22.18
N SER A 51 9.19 3.84 21.06
CA SER A 51 9.43 4.55 19.81
C SER A 51 9.02 6.01 19.93
N GLU A 52 9.94 6.95 19.63
CA GLU A 52 9.72 8.41 19.75
C GLU A 52 8.50 8.91 18.95
N THR A 53 8.15 8.20 17.87
CA THR A 53 7.05 8.59 16.96
C THR A 53 5.73 7.91 17.27
N LEU A 54 5.61 7.15 18.38
CA LEU A 54 4.42 6.35 18.67
C LEU A 54 3.12 7.16 18.66
N ASP A 55 3.09 8.32 19.31
CA ASP A 55 1.89 9.16 19.40
C ASP A 55 1.46 9.73 18.04
N GLU A 56 2.45 10.05 17.19
CA GLU A 56 2.21 10.52 15.83
C GLU A 56 1.79 9.40 14.89
N ASP A 57 2.34 8.21 15.12
CA ASP A 57 2.23 7.08 14.22
C ASP A 57 1.05 6.16 14.55
N GLY A 58 0.56 6.22 15.79
CA GLY A 58 -0.39 5.27 16.33
C GLY A 58 0.14 3.84 16.44
N ILE A 59 1.40 3.60 16.04
CA ILE A 59 2.04 2.29 16.08
C ILE A 59 3.53 2.44 16.39
N GLY A 60 4.05 1.57 17.25
CA GLY A 60 5.45 1.64 17.65
C GLY A 60 5.87 0.46 18.52
N SER A 61 7.17 0.33 18.69
CA SER A 61 7.76 -0.67 19.57
C SER A 61 7.92 -0.12 20.98
N VAL A 62 7.55 -0.91 21.97
CA VAL A 62 7.88 -0.71 23.38
C VAL A 62 8.74 -1.89 23.82
N PHE A 63 9.89 -1.59 24.42
CA PHE A 63 10.81 -2.56 24.99
C PHE A 63 10.80 -2.44 26.51
N PHE A 64 10.73 -3.58 27.17
CA PHE A 64 10.90 -3.69 28.60
C PHE A 64 12.05 -4.66 28.84
N SER A 65 13.16 -4.19 29.40
CA SER A 65 14.35 -5.02 29.60
C SER A 65 14.74 -5.15 31.06
N ARG A 66 15.26 -6.33 31.42
CA ARG A 66 15.75 -6.65 32.77
C ARG A 66 17.14 -7.27 32.69
N LYS A 67 18.03 -6.88 33.60
CA LYS A 67 19.41 -7.39 33.66
C LYS A 67 19.47 -8.57 34.63
N MET A 68 19.68 -9.76 34.09
CA MET A 68 19.76 -11.01 34.84
C MET A 68 21.08 -11.08 35.64
N LEU A 69 21.12 -11.94 36.67
CA LEU A 69 22.29 -12.10 37.54
C LEU A 69 23.58 -12.51 36.80
N ASN A 70 23.44 -13.24 35.69
CA ASN A 70 24.55 -13.67 34.84
C ASN A 70 25.04 -12.57 33.87
N GLY A 71 24.43 -11.38 33.90
CA GLY A 71 24.75 -10.27 33.01
C GLY A 71 23.94 -10.22 31.71
N ASP A 72 23.19 -11.27 31.38
CA ASP A 72 22.32 -11.27 30.20
C ASP A 72 21.12 -10.33 30.38
N ILE A 73 20.58 -9.87 29.26
CA ILE A 73 19.40 -9.02 29.19
C ILE A 73 18.19 -9.86 28.74
N ALA A 74 17.18 -9.92 29.60
CA ALA A 74 15.85 -10.36 29.23
C ALA A 74 15.09 -9.17 28.60
N LEU A 75 14.83 -9.24 27.30
CA LEU A 75 14.15 -8.23 26.50
C LEU A 75 12.74 -8.70 26.13
N GLY A 76 11.73 -8.07 26.71
CA GLY A 76 10.35 -8.12 26.27
C GLY A 76 10.10 -7.05 25.21
N SER A 77 9.71 -7.47 24.01
CA SER A 77 9.40 -6.58 22.90
C SER A 77 7.91 -6.62 22.59
N PHE A 78 7.30 -5.46 22.44
CA PHE A 78 5.88 -5.29 22.15
C PHE A 78 5.71 -4.31 20.99
N LEU A 79 5.14 -4.77 19.88
CA LEU A 79 4.67 -3.87 18.82
C LEU A 79 3.22 -3.52 19.11
N ILE A 80 2.97 -2.27 19.50
CA ILE A 80 1.65 -1.79 19.90
C ILE A 80 1.04 -0.90 18.84
N ASP A 81 -0.28 -0.94 18.74
CA ASP A 81 -1.14 -0.11 17.89
C ASP A 81 -2.19 0.53 18.77
N ILE A 82 -1.94 1.79 19.15
CA ILE A 82 -2.73 2.53 20.13
C ILE A 82 -4.06 3.02 19.55
N TYR A 83 -4.24 2.95 18.23
CA TYR A 83 -5.47 3.39 17.57
C TYR A 83 -6.52 2.29 17.42
N CYS A 84 -6.15 1.01 17.43
CA CYS A 84 -7.15 -0.05 17.25
C CYS A 84 -6.75 -1.42 17.81
N LEU A 85 -5.61 -1.97 17.38
CA LEU A 85 -5.36 -3.41 17.53
C LEU A 85 -4.70 -3.82 18.85
N GLY A 86 -4.24 -2.85 19.65
CA GLY A 86 -3.43 -3.13 20.84
C GLY A 86 -2.10 -3.79 20.47
N VAL A 87 -1.71 -4.84 21.19
CA VAL A 87 -0.44 -5.55 20.93
C VAL A 87 -0.56 -6.44 19.69
N LYS A 88 0.12 -6.05 18.59
CA LYS A 88 0.11 -6.75 17.30
C LYS A 88 1.13 -7.87 17.19
N ASP A 89 2.26 -7.71 17.85
CA ASP A 89 3.33 -8.70 17.91
C ASP A 89 4.05 -8.55 19.25
N SER A 90 4.55 -9.66 19.77
CA SER A 90 5.29 -9.65 21.02
C SER A 90 6.20 -10.86 21.13
N PHE A 91 7.41 -10.67 21.64
CA PHE A 91 8.33 -11.76 21.90
C PHE A 91 9.24 -11.45 23.10
N LEU A 92 9.76 -12.50 23.72
CA LEU A 92 10.78 -12.44 24.75
C LEU A 92 12.10 -12.99 24.19
N ARG A 93 13.21 -12.33 24.50
CA ARG A 93 14.55 -12.85 24.23
C ARG A 93 15.43 -12.69 25.46
N ILE A 94 16.30 -13.66 25.69
CA ILE A 94 17.44 -13.52 26.61
C ILE A 94 18.67 -13.47 25.72
N ILE A 95 19.42 -12.38 25.80
CA ILE A 95 20.57 -12.09 24.95
C ILE A 95 21.68 -11.48 25.79
N SER A 96 22.92 -11.56 25.32
CA SER A 96 24.02 -10.87 26.00
C SER A 96 23.82 -9.35 26.01
N GLU A 97 24.45 -8.66 26.96
CA GLU A 97 24.42 -7.19 27.02
C GLU A 97 24.94 -6.55 25.72
N HIS A 98 25.95 -7.15 25.08
CA HIS A 98 26.47 -6.67 23.78
C HIS A 98 25.45 -6.82 22.64
N GLU A 99 24.77 -7.96 22.53
CA GLU A 99 23.72 -8.15 21.53
C GLU A 99 22.52 -7.23 21.76
N TYR A 100 22.22 -6.93 23.03
CA TYR A 100 21.20 -5.96 23.40
C TYR A 100 21.58 -4.56 22.90
N GLN A 101 22.78 -4.07 23.23
CA GLN A 101 23.25 -2.75 22.78
C GLN A 101 23.24 -2.65 21.26
N TYR A 102 23.75 -3.67 20.56
CA TYR A 102 23.70 -3.73 19.11
C TYR A 102 22.27 -3.68 18.56
N ALA A 103 21.32 -4.37 19.20
CA ALA A 103 19.92 -4.37 18.78
C ALA A 103 19.23 -3.01 18.97
N ILE A 104 19.60 -2.25 20.01
CA ILE A 104 19.08 -0.90 20.24
C ILE A 104 19.73 0.11 19.27
N GLU A 105 21.06 0.08 19.11
CA GLU A 105 21.79 0.99 18.21
C GLU A 105 21.41 0.82 16.73
N THR A 106 21.14 -0.41 16.31
CA THR A 106 20.75 -0.72 14.92
C THR A 106 19.23 -0.72 14.71
N ASN A 107 18.45 -0.30 15.71
CA ASN A 107 17.01 -0.19 15.58
C ASN A 107 16.67 0.93 14.58
N PRO A 108 15.91 0.66 13.49
CA PRO A 108 15.54 1.69 12.53
C PRO A 108 14.54 2.70 13.10
N GLN A 109 13.89 2.40 14.22
CA GLN A 109 13.09 3.36 14.98
C GLN A 109 13.97 3.98 16.05
N ARG A 110 13.92 5.32 16.14
CA ARG A 110 14.52 6.02 17.26
C ARG A 110 13.73 5.69 18.53
N MET A 111 14.46 5.31 19.57
CA MET A 111 13.92 4.89 20.85
C MET A 111 14.25 5.94 21.90
N GLU A 112 13.31 6.17 22.81
CA GLU A 112 13.47 7.03 23.97
C GLU A 112 13.17 6.26 25.25
N THR A 113 13.78 6.67 26.36
CA THR A 113 13.56 6.05 27.66
C THR A 113 12.16 6.41 28.19
N ILE A 114 11.46 5.40 28.68
CA ILE A 114 10.15 5.53 29.32
C ILE A 114 10.19 4.91 30.71
N HIS A 115 9.44 5.46 31.66
CA HIS A 115 9.35 4.89 33.00
C HIS A 115 8.71 3.48 32.94
N PRO A 116 9.17 2.47 33.70
CA PRO A 116 8.63 1.11 33.64
C PRO A 116 7.12 1.01 33.88
N ALA A 117 6.59 1.78 34.85
CA ALA A 117 5.15 1.88 35.07
C ALA A 117 4.40 2.43 33.85
N CYS A 118 4.99 3.40 33.14
CA CYS A 118 4.41 3.98 31.95
C CYS A 118 4.46 3.05 30.75
N ALA A 119 5.56 2.30 30.56
CA ALA A 119 5.61 1.25 29.54
C ALA A 119 4.51 0.20 29.76
N ARG A 120 4.34 -0.25 31.01
CA ARG A 120 3.25 -1.17 31.38
C ARG A 120 1.87 -0.57 31.10
N LYS A 121 1.58 0.62 31.63
CA LYS A 121 0.30 1.33 31.45
C LYS A 121 -0.04 1.53 29.97
N LEU A 122 0.94 2.00 29.18
CA LEU A 122 0.80 2.20 27.74
C LEU A 122 0.40 0.90 27.02
N ILE A 123 1.14 -0.19 27.28
CA ILE A 123 0.90 -1.49 26.63
C ILE A 123 -0.45 -2.06 27.08
N GLU A 124 -0.71 -2.13 28.39
CA GLU A 124 -1.96 -2.69 28.94
C GLU A 124 -3.18 -1.88 28.48
N GLY A 125 -3.13 -0.55 28.52
CA GLY A 125 -4.23 0.29 28.04
C GLY A 125 -4.52 0.13 26.54
N SER A 126 -3.49 -0.09 25.71
CA SER A 126 -3.71 -0.39 24.27
C SER A 126 -4.45 -1.71 24.06
N VAL A 127 -4.20 -2.70 24.93
CA VAL A 127 -4.90 -3.99 24.91
C VAL A 127 -6.32 -3.85 25.43
N GLU A 128 -6.52 -3.07 26.49
CA GLU A 128 -7.85 -2.79 27.05
C GLU A 128 -8.74 -2.08 26.02
N PHE A 129 -8.21 -1.08 25.32
CA PHE A 129 -8.93 -0.40 24.23
C PHE A 129 -9.35 -1.39 23.14
N ALA A 130 -8.43 -2.21 22.63
CA ALA A 130 -8.72 -3.21 21.59
C ALA A 130 -9.76 -4.25 22.07
N HIS A 131 -9.71 -4.63 23.34
CA HIS A 131 -10.66 -5.58 23.93
C HIS A 131 -12.10 -5.06 23.97
N GLN A 132 -12.33 -3.74 24.07
CA GLN A 132 -13.68 -3.14 24.02
C GLN A 132 -14.40 -3.49 22.70
N TYR A 133 -13.64 -3.69 21.63
CA TYR A 133 -14.13 -4.10 20.31
C TYR A 133 -13.98 -5.61 20.06
N GLY A 134 -13.67 -6.41 21.08
CA GLY A 134 -13.48 -7.85 20.94
C GLY A 134 -12.23 -8.26 20.15
N ILE A 135 -11.22 -7.39 20.06
CA ILE A 135 -9.94 -7.68 19.40
C ILE A 135 -8.95 -8.17 20.44
N ALA A 136 -8.50 -9.44 20.31
CA ALA A 136 -7.53 -10.02 21.21
C ALA A 136 -6.09 -9.62 20.83
N PRO A 137 -5.18 -9.42 21.81
CA PRO A 137 -3.78 -9.16 21.54
C PRO A 137 -3.08 -10.38 20.94
N HIS A 138 -1.87 -10.17 20.42
CA HIS A 138 -1.01 -11.24 19.93
C HIS A 138 -0.89 -12.40 20.94
N LYS A 139 -0.91 -13.65 20.46
CA LYS A 139 -0.98 -14.85 21.32
C LYS A 139 0.11 -14.91 22.39
N GLU A 140 1.31 -14.43 22.06
CA GLU A 140 2.46 -14.45 22.97
C GLU A 140 2.39 -13.38 24.06
N TYR A 141 1.51 -12.37 23.92
CA TYR A 141 1.41 -11.25 24.85
C TYR A 141 1.16 -11.73 26.29
N LYS A 142 0.30 -12.74 26.46
CA LYS A 142 -0.03 -13.31 27.78
C LYS A 142 1.21 -13.80 28.53
N THR A 143 2.20 -14.30 27.80
CA THR A 143 3.45 -14.81 28.37
C THR A 143 4.48 -13.70 28.49
N VAL A 144 4.66 -12.90 27.43
CA VAL A 144 5.70 -11.84 27.40
C VAL A 144 5.42 -10.74 28.43
N LYS A 145 4.14 -10.40 28.67
CA LYS A 145 3.75 -9.37 29.66
C LYS A 145 4.18 -9.70 31.09
N LEU A 146 4.49 -10.97 31.39
CA LEU A 146 4.98 -11.35 32.71
C LEU A 146 6.26 -10.59 33.07
N ILE A 147 7.06 -10.17 32.08
CA ILE A 147 8.26 -9.36 32.30
C ILE A 147 8.01 -8.06 33.07
N PHE A 148 6.78 -7.54 33.07
CA PHE A 148 6.42 -6.37 33.86
C PHE A 148 6.52 -6.64 35.37
N GLY A 149 6.38 -7.89 35.83
CA GLY A 149 6.41 -8.22 37.25
C GLY A 149 5.39 -7.41 38.06
N ASN A 150 5.84 -6.87 39.20
CA ASN A 150 4.98 -6.17 40.17
C ASN A 150 4.92 -4.64 39.97
N PHE A 151 5.33 -4.10 38.82
CA PHE A 151 5.22 -2.65 38.59
C PHE A 151 3.75 -2.23 38.58
N ASP A 152 3.38 -1.30 39.45
CA ASP A 152 2.05 -0.71 39.46
C ASP A 152 1.91 0.25 38.25
N PRO A 153 0.98 0.00 37.30
CA PRO A 153 0.74 0.92 36.18
C PRO A 153 0.24 2.30 36.64
N ASP A 154 -0.40 2.40 37.81
CA ASP A 154 -0.90 3.67 38.36
C ASP A 154 0.23 4.58 38.86
N ALA A 155 1.44 4.03 39.05
CA ALA A 155 2.65 4.81 39.33
C ALA A 155 3.17 5.58 38.10
N CYS A 156 2.56 5.43 36.92
CA CYS A 156 2.89 6.24 35.76
C CYS A 156 2.32 7.66 35.89
N PRO A 157 3.16 8.72 35.87
CA PRO A 157 2.69 10.10 35.96
C PRO A 157 1.96 10.59 34.69
N SER A 158 2.05 9.84 33.58
CA SER A 158 1.45 10.22 32.30
C SER A 158 0.08 9.58 32.09
N SER A 159 -0.79 10.29 31.37
CA SER A 159 -2.00 9.77 30.76
C SER A 159 -1.75 9.43 29.30
N TYR A 160 -2.45 8.41 28.80
CA TYR A 160 -2.41 8.00 27.40
C TYR A 160 -3.81 8.01 26.83
N GLU A 161 -3.94 8.45 25.58
CA GLU A 161 -5.17 8.38 24.80
C GLU A 161 -5.08 7.19 23.84
N TYR A 162 -6.20 6.49 23.68
CA TYR A 162 -6.31 5.33 22.81
C TYR A 162 -7.46 5.54 21.83
N GLY A 163 -7.33 4.95 20.65
CA GLY A 163 -8.15 5.34 19.51
C GLY A 163 -7.64 6.64 18.88
N LYS A 164 -8.19 6.96 17.72
CA LYS A 164 -8.03 8.28 17.11
C LYS A 164 -9.29 9.07 17.41
N ASP A 165 -9.14 10.16 18.15
CA ASP A 165 -10.26 10.98 18.62
C ASP A 165 -11.26 10.16 19.48
N GLY A 166 -10.75 9.14 20.21
CA GLY A 166 -11.54 8.22 21.03
C GLY A 166 -12.13 7.02 20.31
N GLU A 167 -12.07 6.99 18.97
CA GLU A 167 -12.67 5.95 18.14
C GLU A 167 -11.61 4.99 17.53
N PRO A 168 -11.96 3.72 17.24
CA PRO A 168 -11.00 2.77 16.71
C PRO A 168 -10.65 3.10 15.26
N LEU A 169 -9.37 3.36 14.98
CA LEU A 169 -8.88 3.53 13.61
C LEU A 169 -7.99 2.34 13.21
N PHE A 170 -8.59 1.39 12.48
CA PHE A 170 -7.82 0.31 11.86
C PHE A 170 -7.30 0.73 10.49
N VAL A 171 -5.97 0.64 10.31
CA VAL A 171 -5.31 0.83 9.00
C VAL A 171 -4.71 -0.49 8.55
N PRO A 172 -5.26 -1.13 7.48
CA PRO A 172 -4.71 -2.36 6.93
C PRO A 172 -3.23 -2.24 6.57
N GLY A 173 -2.42 -3.19 7.03
CA GLY A 173 -1.02 -3.28 6.64
C GLY A 173 -0.84 -3.98 5.28
N PRO A 174 0.33 -3.85 4.64
CA PRO A 174 0.64 -4.47 3.34
C PRO A 174 0.65 -6.01 3.34
N TYR A 175 0.37 -6.64 4.48
CA TYR A 175 0.37 -8.09 4.67
C TYR A 175 -0.87 -8.58 5.42
N ASP A 176 -1.85 -7.72 5.70
CA ASP A 176 -3.13 -8.16 6.24
C ASP A 176 -3.97 -8.70 5.08
N ASN A 177 -4.51 -9.92 5.26
CA ASN A 177 -5.38 -10.52 4.25
C ASN A 177 -6.83 -10.03 4.42
N GLN A 178 -7.62 -10.15 3.36
CA GLN A 178 -9.00 -9.67 3.35
C GLN A 178 -9.86 -10.26 4.47
N LYS A 179 -9.68 -11.54 4.81
CA LYS A 179 -10.44 -12.20 5.88
C LYS A 179 -10.22 -11.49 7.21
N LYS A 180 -8.95 -11.26 7.57
CA LYS A 180 -8.57 -10.56 8.80
C LYS A 180 -9.07 -9.11 8.80
N ILE A 181 -8.99 -8.42 7.66
CA ILE A 181 -9.45 -7.04 7.51
C ILE A 181 -10.97 -6.96 7.77
N LYS A 182 -11.76 -7.83 7.13
CA LYS A 182 -13.21 -7.93 7.30
C LYS A 182 -13.60 -8.27 8.73
N GLU A 183 -12.90 -9.23 9.34
CA GLU A 183 -13.11 -9.60 10.74
C GLU A 183 -12.86 -8.44 11.70
N ILE A 184 -11.83 -7.63 11.46
CA ILE A 184 -11.53 -6.45 12.29
C ILE A 184 -12.57 -5.36 12.07
N PHE A 185 -12.91 -5.01 10.83
CA PHE A 185 -13.91 -3.97 10.56
C PHE A 185 -15.28 -4.28 11.17
N LYS A 186 -15.73 -5.53 11.05
CA LYS A 186 -16.96 -6.00 11.71
C LYS A 186 -16.91 -5.80 13.22
N LYS A 187 -15.76 -6.07 13.85
CA LYS A 187 -15.57 -5.94 15.30
C LYS A 187 -15.64 -4.49 15.79
N ILE A 188 -15.16 -3.55 14.99
CA ILE A 188 -15.18 -2.12 15.33
C ILE A 188 -16.43 -1.40 14.80
N GLY A 189 -17.50 -2.14 14.48
CA GLY A 189 -18.82 -1.57 14.17
C GLY A 189 -19.03 -1.12 12.73
N TYR A 190 -18.18 -1.54 11.80
CA TYR A 190 -18.40 -1.33 10.36
C TYR A 190 -19.04 -2.58 9.75
N ASP A 191 -20.36 -2.55 9.54
CA ASP A 191 -21.18 -3.68 9.03
C ASP A 191 -21.15 -3.83 7.51
N ASP A 192 -20.68 -2.80 6.82
CA ASP A 192 -20.56 -2.76 5.38
C ASP A 192 -19.15 -2.25 5.03
N LEU A 193 -18.55 -2.85 4.01
CA LEU A 193 -17.21 -2.46 3.52
C LEU A 193 -17.21 -1.06 2.88
N SER A 194 -18.33 -0.34 2.96
CA SER A 194 -18.48 1.09 2.66
C SER A 194 -17.60 2.01 3.52
N VAL A 195 -16.95 1.48 4.57
CA VAL A 195 -15.84 2.17 5.27
C VAL A 195 -14.52 1.43 5.11
N LEU A 196 -14.21 1.00 3.88
CA LEU A 196 -12.83 0.68 3.48
C LEU A 196 -12.01 1.97 3.33
N ARG A 197 -11.73 2.65 4.45
CA ARG A 197 -10.57 3.53 4.53
C ARG A 197 -9.32 2.68 4.40
N GLY A 198 -8.75 2.67 3.20
CA GLY A 198 -7.39 2.21 3.00
C GLY A 198 -7.21 1.34 1.77
N VAL A 199 -7.43 1.93 0.59
CA VAL A 199 -6.61 1.64 -0.61
C VAL A 199 -6.20 2.94 -1.30
N SER A 200 -7.03 4.00 -1.27
CA SER A 200 -6.62 5.36 -1.65
C SER A 200 -5.80 6.04 -0.56
N GLY A 201 -4.96 7.02 -0.93
CA GLY A 201 -4.60 8.09 0.01
C GLY A 201 -5.86 8.71 0.63
N GLU A 202 -5.76 9.33 1.81
CA GLU A 202 -6.92 10.01 2.41
C GLU A 202 -7.40 11.13 1.47
N LEU A 203 -8.41 10.81 0.66
CA LEU A 203 -9.31 11.79 0.07
C LEU A 203 -10.02 12.48 1.23
N SER A 204 -9.93 13.80 1.32
CA SER A 204 -10.64 14.55 2.35
C SER A 204 -12.15 14.62 2.03
N PRO A 205 -13.03 15.01 2.98
CA PRO A 205 -14.43 15.27 2.68
C PRO A 205 -14.63 16.19 1.48
N GLU A 206 -13.77 17.20 1.30
CA GLU A 206 -13.78 18.10 0.15
C GLU A 206 -13.37 17.41 -1.16
N ASP A 207 -12.45 16.43 -1.12
CA ASP A 207 -12.15 15.62 -2.32
C ASP A 207 -13.33 14.74 -2.73
N LEU A 208 -14.04 14.17 -1.75
CA LEU A 208 -15.21 13.31 -1.99
C LEU A 208 -16.39 14.11 -2.54
N GLU A 209 -16.60 15.32 -2.03
CA GLU A 209 -17.60 16.26 -2.55
C GLU A 209 -17.30 16.67 -4.00
N GLU A 210 -16.01 16.86 -4.34
CA GLU A 210 -15.57 17.16 -5.71
C GLU A 210 -15.59 15.97 -6.68
N LEU A 211 -15.47 14.72 -6.18
CA LEU A 211 -15.58 13.49 -6.97
C LEU A 211 -17.04 13.03 -7.17
N GLY A 212 -17.97 13.64 -6.43
CA GLY A 212 -19.41 13.44 -6.53
C GLY A 212 -19.96 12.38 -5.56
N PRO A 213 -21.27 12.43 -5.26
CA PRO A 213 -21.93 11.64 -4.21
C PRO A 213 -21.98 10.12 -4.46
N ASP A 214 -21.66 9.69 -5.68
CA ASP A 214 -21.72 8.30 -6.12
C ASP A 214 -20.32 7.64 -6.19
N TYR A 215 -19.29 8.27 -5.60
CA TYR A 215 -17.96 7.67 -5.53
C TYR A 215 -17.96 6.54 -4.48
N GLU A 216 -18.15 5.31 -4.94
CA GLU A 216 -18.12 4.10 -4.11
C GLU A 216 -16.78 3.36 -4.25
N TYR A 217 -16.18 3.00 -3.12
CA TYR A 217 -15.00 2.13 -3.09
C TYR A 217 -15.43 0.68 -3.31
N ILE A 218 -15.00 0.08 -4.41
CA ILE A 218 -15.28 -1.31 -4.71
C ILE A 218 -14.03 -2.16 -4.44
N ASP A 219 -14.20 -3.25 -3.69
CA ASP A 219 -13.19 -4.29 -3.45
C ASP A 219 -12.82 -4.94 -4.80
N ILE A 220 -11.73 -4.49 -5.43
CA ILE A 220 -11.19 -5.06 -6.66
C ILE A 220 -10.02 -5.99 -6.36
N GLU A 221 -10.04 -7.19 -6.94
CA GLU A 221 -8.92 -8.13 -6.93
C GLU A 221 -8.04 -7.83 -8.16
N ILE A 222 -6.73 -7.68 -7.96
CA ILE A 222 -5.79 -7.45 -9.06
C ILE A 222 -4.98 -8.71 -9.28
N THR A 223 -4.89 -9.15 -10.54
CA THR A 223 -4.07 -10.29 -10.95
C THR A 223 -3.11 -9.91 -12.08
N GLU A 224 -1.98 -10.61 -12.15
CA GLU A 224 -1.08 -10.60 -13.32
C GLU A 224 -1.38 -11.77 -14.28
N ASP A 225 -2.26 -12.68 -13.87
CA ASP A 225 -2.68 -13.81 -14.69
C ASP A 225 -3.73 -13.38 -15.72
N ALA A 226 -3.77 -14.08 -16.85
CA ALA A 226 -4.83 -13.91 -17.84
C ALA A 226 -6.22 -14.16 -17.20
N LEU A 227 -7.15 -13.23 -17.41
CA LEU A 227 -8.49 -13.37 -16.85
C LEU A 227 -9.31 -14.42 -17.64
N PRO A 228 -10.08 -15.29 -16.97
CA PRO A 228 -10.76 -16.45 -17.55
C PRO A 228 -11.94 -16.16 -18.50
N ASN A 229 -12.18 -14.91 -18.88
CA ASN A 229 -13.18 -14.48 -19.85
C ASN A 229 -12.60 -13.44 -20.83
N ASN A 230 -11.29 -13.41 -21.02
CA ASN A 230 -10.66 -12.49 -21.96
C ASN A 230 -10.88 -12.98 -23.39
N GLU A 231 -10.97 -12.04 -24.34
CA GLU A 231 -11.12 -12.28 -25.77
C GLU A 231 -10.03 -13.21 -26.36
N SER A 232 -8.94 -13.43 -25.60
CA SER A 232 -7.87 -14.40 -25.82
C SER A 232 -8.29 -15.87 -25.70
N ASP A 233 -9.49 -16.20 -25.21
CA ASP A 233 -9.99 -17.58 -25.17
C ASP A 233 -10.15 -18.18 -26.59
N LYS A 234 -10.21 -17.31 -27.61
CA LYS A 234 -10.20 -17.69 -29.02
C LYS A 234 -8.82 -18.11 -29.54
N LEU A 235 -7.75 -17.86 -28.76
CA LEU A 235 -6.37 -18.12 -29.14
C LEU A 235 -5.89 -19.48 -28.62
N THR A 236 -5.16 -20.18 -29.49
CA THR A 236 -4.42 -21.38 -29.08
C THR A 236 -3.32 -21.02 -28.07
N THR A 237 -2.83 -22.00 -27.30
CA THR A 237 -1.73 -21.78 -26.36
C THR A 237 -0.50 -21.16 -27.04
N ALA A 238 -0.14 -21.64 -28.24
CA ALA A 238 0.99 -21.11 -29.00
C ALA A 238 0.81 -19.63 -29.40
N GLU A 239 -0.43 -19.21 -29.68
CA GLU A 239 -0.74 -17.83 -30.03
C GLU A 239 -0.76 -16.92 -28.79
N ARG A 240 -1.13 -17.45 -27.63
CA ARG A 240 -1.00 -16.73 -26.35
C ARG A 240 0.48 -16.53 -25.99
N ASP A 241 1.29 -17.58 -26.09
CA ASP A 241 2.73 -17.50 -25.85
C ASP A 241 3.41 -16.48 -26.80
N GLU A 242 2.94 -16.44 -28.05
CA GLU A 242 3.40 -15.44 -29.02
C GLU A 242 3.02 -14.02 -28.61
N LEU A 243 1.77 -13.79 -28.17
CA LEU A 243 1.33 -12.48 -27.68
C LEU A 243 2.12 -12.02 -26.46
N ASP A 244 2.43 -12.91 -25.52
CA ASP A 244 3.25 -12.60 -24.35
C ASP A 244 4.68 -12.21 -24.78
N GLY A 245 5.24 -12.92 -25.76
CA GLY A 245 6.53 -12.58 -26.36
C GLY A 245 6.53 -11.22 -27.08
N ILE A 246 5.43 -10.85 -27.74
CA ILE A 246 5.22 -9.53 -28.34
C ILE A 246 5.08 -8.46 -27.26
N TYR A 247 4.31 -8.72 -26.21
CA TYR A 247 4.07 -7.80 -25.10
C TYR A 247 5.39 -7.34 -24.47
N GLY A 248 6.29 -8.27 -24.18
CA GLY A 248 7.62 -7.97 -23.64
C GLY A 248 8.52 -7.12 -24.56
N LYS A 249 8.15 -6.94 -25.83
CA LYS A 249 8.92 -6.19 -26.84
C LYS A 249 8.20 -4.95 -27.37
N LEU A 250 7.01 -4.59 -26.87
CA LEU A 250 6.24 -3.44 -27.40
C LEU A 250 7.04 -2.13 -27.36
N THR A 251 7.79 -1.92 -26.27
CA THR A 251 8.60 -0.71 -26.08
C THR A 251 9.84 -0.66 -26.99
N SER A 252 10.14 -1.73 -27.74
CA SER A 252 11.24 -1.71 -28.72
C SER A 252 10.91 -0.89 -29.97
N GLY A 253 9.61 -0.72 -30.28
CA GLY A 253 9.17 -0.08 -31.52
C GLY A 253 9.67 -0.78 -32.79
N SER A 254 10.09 -2.05 -32.71
CA SER A 254 10.73 -2.73 -33.83
C SER A 254 9.77 -2.97 -35.01
N HIS A 255 10.28 -2.85 -36.23
CA HIS A 255 9.52 -3.14 -37.45
C HIS A 255 8.99 -4.59 -37.49
N GLU A 256 9.71 -5.52 -36.87
CA GLU A 256 9.28 -6.92 -36.77
C GLU A 256 8.02 -7.07 -35.91
N VAL A 257 8.00 -6.46 -34.72
CA VAL A 257 6.83 -6.49 -33.82
C VAL A 257 5.62 -5.83 -34.49
N ILE A 258 5.82 -4.67 -35.13
CA ILE A 258 4.76 -3.96 -35.84
C ILE A 258 4.19 -4.83 -36.98
N ARG A 259 5.06 -5.40 -37.83
CA ARG A 259 4.63 -6.29 -38.93
C ARG A 259 3.84 -7.46 -38.38
N ARG A 260 4.30 -8.07 -37.28
CA ARG A 260 3.64 -9.24 -36.70
C ARG A 260 2.26 -8.91 -36.12
N LEU A 261 2.14 -7.78 -35.44
CA LEU A 261 0.85 -7.28 -34.95
C LEU A 261 -0.13 -7.01 -36.09
N GLN A 262 0.33 -6.46 -37.22
CA GLN A 262 -0.52 -6.26 -38.40
C GLN A 262 -1.04 -7.59 -38.98
N GLU A 263 -0.20 -8.63 -39.05
CA GLU A 263 -0.61 -9.98 -39.48
C GLU A 263 -1.63 -10.61 -38.52
N LEU A 264 -1.41 -10.44 -37.21
CA LEU A 264 -2.34 -10.95 -36.20
C LEU A 264 -3.68 -10.22 -36.26
N ILE A 265 -3.71 -8.91 -36.53
CA ILE A 265 -4.95 -8.15 -36.72
C ILE A 265 -5.72 -8.64 -37.96
N GLN A 266 -5.03 -9.00 -39.05
CA GLN A 266 -5.71 -9.59 -40.21
C GLN A 266 -6.36 -10.93 -39.87
N LYS A 267 -5.73 -11.73 -39.00
CA LYS A 267 -6.25 -13.04 -38.58
C LYS A 267 -7.33 -12.93 -37.50
N TYR A 268 -7.20 -11.97 -36.60
CA TYR A 268 -8.04 -11.76 -35.42
C TYR A 268 -8.50 -10.29 -35.35
N PRO A 269 -9.31 -9.83 -36.33
CA PRO A 269 -9.70 -8.41 -36.42
C PRO A 269 -10.59 -7.95 -35.27
N ASP A 270 -11.24 -8.89 -34.56
CA ASP A 270 -12.13 -8.64 -33.43
C ASP A 270 -11.41 -8.64 -32.07
N LEU A 271 -10.08 -8.66 -32.06
CA LEU A 271 -9.29 -8.73 -30.84
C LEU A 271 -8.64 -7.37 -30.51
N PRO A 272 -9.27 -6.51 -29.67
CA PRO A 272 -8.82 -5.14 -29.40
C PRO A 272 -7.43 -5.04 -28.77
N VAL A 273 -6.95 -6.07 -28.06
CA VAL A 273 -5.60 -6.07 -27.49
C VAL A 273 -4.51 -5.90 -28.57
N LEU A 274 -4.74 -6.42 -29.77
CA LEU A 274 -3.80 -6.31 -30.88
C LEU A 274 -3.68 -4.87 -31.37
N TYR A 275 -4.81 -4.17 -31.45
CA TYR A 275 -4.84 -2.75 -31.82
C TYR A 275 -4.12 -1.91 -30.76
N ASN A 276 -4.35 -2.18 -29.47
CA ASN A 276 -3.62 -1.53 -28.37
C ASN A 276 -2.10 -1.72 -28.50
N TYR A 277 -1.66 -2.97 -28.70
CA TYR A 277 -0.24 -3.29 -28.85
C TYR A 277 0.36 -2.60 -30.08
N LEU A 278 -0.40 -2.49 -31.16
CA LEU A 278 0.04 -1.80 -32.37
C LEU A 278 0.16 -0.28 -32.15
N ILE A 279 -0.79 0.34 -31.46
CA ILE A 279 -0.75 1.77 -31.06
C ILE A 279 0.51 2.05 -30.22
N VAL A 280 0.77 1.22 -29.20
CA VAL A 280 1.97 1.34 -28.35
C VAL A 280 3.24 1.19 -29.18
N SER A 281 3.30 0.18 -30.06
CA SER A 281 4.48 -0.07 -30.90
C SER A 281 4.75 1.09 -31.87
N TYR A 282 3.71 1.67 -32.48
CA TYR A 282 3.85 2.84 -33.34
C TYR A 282 4.35 4.05 -32.57
N SER A 283 3.83 4.29 -31.36
CA SER A 283 4.28 5.37 -30.47
C SER A 283 5.79 5.26 -30.17
N TYR A 284 6.29 4.06 -29.83
CA TYR A 284 7.72 3.84 -29.57
C TYR A 284 8.59 3.87 -30.84
N SER A 285 8.02 3.65 -32.02
CA SER A 285 8.71 3.83 -33.31
C SER A 285 8.68 5.27 -33.84
N ASN A 286 8.12 6.23 -33.07
CA ASN A 286 7.87 7.63 -33.48
C ASN A 286 6.98 7.77 -34.72
N ASN A 287 6.06 6.82 -34.96
CA ASN A 287 5.12 6.86 -36.07
C ASN A 287 3.74 7.35 -35.58
N THR A 288 3.69 8.62 -35.21
CA THR A 288 2.52 9.24 -34.57
C THR A 288 1.26 9.16 -35.44
N GLU A 289 1.40 9.38 -36.75
CA GLU A 289 0.28 9.34 -37.69
C GLU A 289 -0.41 7.97 -37.69
N LYS A 290 0.36 6.88 -37.84
CA LYS A 290 -0.20 5.52 -37.78
C LYS A 290 -0.72 5.14 -36.41
N SER A 291 -0.11 5.66 -35.34
CA SER A 291 -0.61 5.46 -33.99
C SER A 291 -2.01 6.06 -33.82
N ILE A 292 -2.24 7.26 -34.36
CA ILE A 292 -3.54 7.95 -34.34
C ILE A 292 -4.55 7.21 -35.22
N GLU A 293 -4.20 6.87 -36.46
CA GLU A 293 -5.07 6.10 -37.37
C GLU A 293 -5.53 4.77 -36.73
N THR A 294 -4.59 4.06 -36.10
CA THR A 294 -4.89 2.79 -35.41
C THR A 294 -5.79 3.00 -34.19
N LEU A 295 -5.60 4.10 -33.46
CA LEU A 295 -6.44 4.46 -32.31
C LEU A 295 -7.86 4.81 -32.75
N GLU A 296 -8.03 5.64 -33.77
CA GLU A 296 -9.35 5.99 -34.32
C GLU A 296 -10.11 4.73 -34.75
N LYS A 297 -9.45 3.83 -35.47
CA LYS A 297 -10.02 2.54 -35.85
C LYS A 297 -10.37 1.67 -34.64
N CYS A 298 -9.53 1.64 -33.61
CA CYS A 298 -9.79 0.88 -32.39
C CYS A 298 -11.01 1.42 -31.62
N ILE A 299 -11.18 2.74 -31.57
CA ILE A 299 -12.34 3.38 -30.94
C ILE A 299 -13.63 3.07 -31.71
N GLU A 300 -13.58 3.10 -33.05
CA GLU A 300 -14.72 2.78 -33.91
C GLU A 300 -15.17 1.32 -33.74
N LEU A 301 -14.21 0.38 -33.73
CA LEU A 301 -14.49 -1.05 -33.62
C LEU A 301 -14.83 -1.49 -32.18
N PHE A 302 -14.19 -0.89 -31.18
CA PHE A 302 -14.26 -1.32 -29.78
C PHE A 302 -14.50 -0.13 -28.84
N PRO A 303 -15.68 0.51 -28.91
CA PRO A 303 -16.00 1.71 -28.14
C PRO A 303 -15.99 1.47 -26.63
N ASP A 304 -16.18 0.23 -26.17
CA ASP A 304 -16.20 -0.12 -24.75
C ASP A 304 -14.87 -0.64 -24.20
N TYR A 305 -13.86 -0.80 -25.05
CA TYR A 305 -12.57 -1.30 -24.63
C TYR A 305 -11.82 -0.26 -23.78
N LEU A 306 -11.38 -0.66 -22.58
CA LEU A 306 -10.81 0.29 -21.61
C LEU A 306 -9.58 1.01 -22.16
N PHE A 307 -8.66 0.31 -22.84
CA PHE A 307 -7.42 0.92 -23.32
C PHE A 307 -7.65 1.87 -24.50
N SER A 308 -8.67 1.67 -25.34
CA SER A 308 -9.03 2.64 -26.38
C SER A 308 -9.58 3.92 -25.75
N LYS A 309 -10.44 3.80 -24.73
CA LYS A 309 -10.92 4.94 -23.91
C LYS A 309 -9.75 5.72 -23.29
N ILE A 310 -8.80 5.01 -22.66
CA ILE A 310 -7.62 5.64 -22.04
C ILE A 310 -6.74 6.35 -23.07
N ALA A 311 -6.43 5.69 -24.19
CA ALA A 311 -5.59 6.26 -25.24
C ALA A 311 -6.26 7.50 -25.88
N HIS A 312 -7.57 7.45 -26.10
CA HIS A 312 -8.35 8.59 -26.60
C HIS A 312 -8.28 9.78 -25.63
N CYS A 313 -8.46 9.54 -24.34
CA CYS A 313 -8.30 10.59 -23.32
C CYS A 313 -6.91 11.21 -23.37
N HIS A 314 -5.85 10.40 -23.43
CA HIS A 314 -4.48 10.93 -23.51
C HIS A 314 -4.29 11.84 -24.73
N GLN A 315 -4.70 11.39 -25.92
CA GLN A 315 -4.58 12.19 -27.14
C GLN A 315 -5.33 13.52 -27.03
N LYS A 316 -6.60 13.49 -26.59
CA LYS A 316 -7.43 14.71 -26.49
C LYS A 316 -6.92 15.66 -25.40
N MET A 317 -6.39 15.12 -24.31
CA MET A 317 -5.72 15.92 -23.29
C MET A 317 -4.44 16.57 -23.82
N ASP A 318 -3.67 15.88 -24.67
CA ASP A 318 -2.50 16.45 -25.36
C ASP A 318 -2.89 17.60 -26.32
N GLU A 319 -4.09 17.54 -26.90
CA GLU A 319 -4.70 18.61 -27.71
C GLU A 319 -5.31 19.75 -26.84
N GLY A 320 -5.31 19.60 -25.51
CA GLY A 320 -5.83 20.60 -24.56
C GLY A 320 -7.31 20.42 -24.17
N ASP A 321 -7.99 19.39 -24.67
CA ASP A 321 -9.37 19.06 -24.28
C ASP A 321 -9.39 18.21 -23.01
N MET A 322 -9.69 18.84 -21.87
CA MET A 322 -9.82 18.15 -20.58
C MET A 322 -11.23 17.60 -20.33
N GLU A 323 -12.25 18.12 -21.04
CA GLU A 323 -13.65 17.70 -20.89
C GLU A 323 -13.87 16.27 -21.41
N ILE A 324 -12.94 15.78 -22.24
CA ILE A 324 -12.96 14.42 -22.77
C ILE A 324 -13.01 13.34 -21.67
N VAL A 325 -12.28 13.53 -20.56
CA VAL A 325 -12.17 12.50 -19.50
C VAL A 325 -13.51 12.31 -18.79
N PRO A 326 -14.16 13.35 -18.21
CA PRO A 326 -15.48 13.18 -17.61
C PRO A 326 -16.55 12.80 -18.64
N LYS A 327 -16.40 13.17 -19.92
CA LYS A 327 -17.32 12.75 -20.98
C LYS A 327 -17.25 11.25 -21.26
N ILE A 328 -16.04 10.70 -21.41
CA ILE A 328 -15.81 9.26 -21.70
C ILE A 328 -16.14 8.41 -20.48
N PHE A 329 -15.77 8.86 -19.28
CA PHE A 329 -15.94 8.11 -18.04
C PHE A 329 -17.17 8.55 -17.24
N HIS A 330 -18.08 9.33 -17.83
CA HIS A 330 -19.34 9.77 -17.21
C HIS A 330 -19.17 10.41 -15.81
N GLY A 331 -18.08 11.13 -15.60
CA GLY A 331 -17.71 11.71 -14.29
C GLY A 331 -17.41 10.68 -13.20
N LYS A 332 -17.28 9.39 -13.54
CA LYS A 332 -16.92 8.31 -12.61
C LYS A 332 -15.43 8.02 -12.71
N PHE A 333 -14.68 8.30 -11.67
CA PHE A 333 -13.22 8.17 -11.66
C PHE A 333 -12.73 6.92 -10.91
N ASP A 334 -13.58 5.89 -10.81
CA ASP A 334 -13.23 4.57 -10.29
C ASP A 334 -13.33 3.53 -11.41
N LEU A 335 -12.33 2.64 -11.49
CA LEU A 335 -12.21 1.62 -12.53
C LEU A 335 -13.43 0.67 -12.54
N SER A 336 -14.00 0.40 -11.38
CA SER A 336 -15.11 -0.54 -11.22
C SER A 336 -16.39 -0.10 -11.92
N PHE A 337 -16.60 1.21 -12.13
CA PHE A 337 -17.74 1.70 -12.93
C PHE A 337 -17.60 1.42 -14.44
N HIS A 338 -16.38 1.13 -14.91
CA HIS A 338 -16.07 1.05 -16.34
C HIS A 338 -15.88 -0.37 -16.87
N ILE A 339 -15.71 -1.34 -15.97
CA ILE A 339 -15.74 -2.76 -16.31
C ILE A 339 -16.74 -3.44 -15.36
N LYS A 340 -17.95 -3.64 -15.88
CA LYS A 340 -19.06 -4.23 -15.13
C LYS A 340 -18.91 -5.75 -14.97
N ASP A 341 -19.58 -6.30 -13.96
CA ASP A 341 -19.77 -7.74 -13.74
C ASP A 341 -18.52 -8.58 -13.45
N ARG A 342 -17.41 -7.94 -13.04
CA ARG A 342 -16.17 -8.63 -12.66
C ARG A 342 -15.57 -8.05 -11.39
N LYS A 343 -15.09 -8.91 -10.49
CA LYS A 343 -14.40 -8.52 -9.24
C LYS A 343 -12.88 -8.58 -9.36
N THR A 344 -12.36 -9.21 -10.41
CA THR A 344 -10.93 -9.41 -10.65
C THR A 344 -10.54 -8.69 -11.93
N TYR A 345 -9.48 -7.88 -11.86
CA TYR A 345 -8.97 -7.01 -12.91
C TYR A 345 -7.51 -7.33 -13.17
N HIS A 346 -7.06 -7.18 -14.40
CA HIS A 346 -5.65 -7.34 -14.74
C HIS A 346 -4.84 -6.13 -14.26
N ILE A 347 -3.60 -6.35 -13.86
CA ILE A 347 -2.70 -5.29 -13.38
C ILE A 347 -2.54 -4.14 -14.40
N SER A 348 -2.57 -4.44 -15.70
CA SER A 348 -2.50 -3.42 -16.76
C SER A 348 -3.73 -2.53 -16.82
N GLU A 349 -4.93 -3.07 -16.55
CA GLU A 349 -6.17 -2.28 -16.52
C GLU A 349 -6.14 -1.31 -15.34
N PHE A 350 -5.76 -1.83 -14.17
CA PHE A 350 -5.57 -1.03 -12.97
C PHE A 350 -4.55 0.08 -13.17
N THR A 351 -3.34 -0.27 -13.62
CA THR A 351 -2.25 0.70 -13.77
C THR A 351 -2.52 1.72 -14.87
N GLY A 352 -3.11 1.30 -15.99
CA GLY A 352 -3.48 2.19 -17.09
C GLY A 352 -4.52 3.23 -16.67
N PHE A 353 -5.62 2.79 -16.05
CA PHE A 353 -6.70 3.69 -15.63
C PHE A 353 -6.23 4.68 -14.56
N ASN A 354 -5.57 4.19 -13.51
CA ASN A 354 -5.12 5.06 -12.42
C ASN A 354 -4.03 6.05 -12.90
N ALA A 355 -3.17 5.67 -13.85
CA ALA A 355 -2.20 6.60 -14.44
C ALA A 355 -2.85 7.69 -15.29
N LEU A 356 -3.94 7.38 -16.00
CA LEU A 356 -4.75 8.40 -16.65
C LEU A 356 -5.32 9.37 -15.62
N MET A 357 -5.87 8.88 -14.51
CA MET A 357 -6.43 9.73 -13.46
C MET A 357 -5.37 10.63 -12.82
N VAL A 358 -4.17 10.09 -12.55
CA VAL A 358 -3.01 10.90 -12.12
C VAL A 358 -2.78 12.07 -13.08
N ARG A 359 -2.72 11.77 -14.38
CA ARG A 359 -2.44 12.77 -15.41
C ARG A 359 -3.55 13.82 -15.48
N TYR A 360 -4.80 13.37 -15.56
CA TYR A 360 -5.99 14.21 -15.68
C TYR A 360 -6.11 15.19 -14.51
N PHE A 361 -6.14 14.69 -13.27
CA PHE A 361 -6.31 15.53 -12.10
C PHE A 361 -5.15 16.51 -11.91
N LYS A 362 -3.93 16.14 -12.31
CA LYS A 362 -2.80 17.08 -12.30
C LYS A 362 -2.98 18.20 -13.32
N MET A 363 -3.44 17.88 -14.54
CA MET A 363 -3.61 18.86 -15.61
C MET A 363 -4.74 19.87 -15.31
N ILE A 364 -5.80 19.46 -14.63
CA ILE A 364 -6.86 20.38 -14.18
C ILE A 364 -6.56 21.09 -12.85
N GLY A 365 -5.31 21.04 -12.36
CA GLY A 365 -4.87 21.72 -11.14
C GLY A 365 -5.26 21.03 -9.83
N LYS A 366 -5.97 19.90 -9.87
CA LYS A 366 -6.37 19.08 -8.72
C LYS A 366 -5.26 18.13 -8.28
N GLU A 367 -4.09 18.69 -7.97
CA GLU A 367 -2.86 17.93 -7.68
C GLU A 367 -3.01 16.97 -6.50
N ARG A 368 -3.85 17.30 -5.52
CA ARG A 368 -4.12 16.45 -4.35
C ARG A 368 -4.79 15.14 -4.76
N ILE A 369 -5.83 15.20 -5.58
CA ILE A 369 -6.52 14.02 -6.09
C ILE A 369 -5.57 13.20 -6.99
N ALA A 370 -4.78 13.86 -7.82
CA ALA A 370 -3.77 13.20 -8.64
C ALA A 370 -2.78 12.38 -7.78
N LYS A 371 -2.34 12.91 -6.63
CA LYS A 371 -1.47 12.18 -5.69
C LYS A 371 -2.16 10.95 -5.11
N ASN A 372 -3.46 11.00 -4.85
CA ASN A 372 -4.21 9.85 -4.35
C ASN A 372 -4.24 8.69 -5.35
N PHE A 373 -4.41 8.99 -6.65
CA PHE A 373 -4.28 7.99 -7.72
C PHE A 373 -2.85 7.45 -7.87
N LEU A 374 -1.83 8.27 -7.62
CA LEU A 374 -0.44 7.79 -7.60
C LEU A 374 -0.16 6.87 -6.41
N GLU A 375 -0.68 7.19 -5.22
CA GLU A 375 -0.54 6.34 -4.05
C GLU A 375 -1.19 4.96 -4.25
N LEU A 376 -2.32 4.92 -4.97
CA LEU A 376 -2.96 3.67 -5.41
C LEU A 376 -2.01 2.83 -6.28
N LEU A 377 -1.42 3.45 -7.30
CA LEU A 377 -0.41 2.82 -8.17
C LEU A 377 0.80 2.29 -7.38
N GLU A 378 1.37 3.11 -6.50
CA GLU A 378 2.55 2.74 -5.70
C GLU A 378 2.25 1.62 -4.69
N ARG A 379 1.01 1.51 -4.22
CA ARG A 379 0.60 0.45 -3.29
C ARG A 379 0.38 -0.88 -3.98
N VAL A 380 -0.30 -0.88 -5.12
CA VAL A 380 -0.74 -2.10 -5.81
C VAL A 380 0.34 -2.62 -6.77
N ALA A 381 0.99 -1.72 -7.50
CA ALA A 381 1.94 -2.06 -8.56
C ALA A 381 3.19 -1.15 -8.52
N PRO A 382 3.95 -1.14 -7.41
CA PRO A 382 5.07 -0.21 -7.20
C PRO A 382 6.14 -0.30 -8.30
N ASP A 383 6.45 -1.50 -8.76
CA ASP A 383 7.53 -1.75 -9.70
C ASP A 383 7.07 -1.71 -11.17
N HIS A 384 5.77 -1.48 -11.41
CA HIS A 384 5.22 -1.44 -12.76
C HIS A 384 5.71 -0.20 -13.53
N PRO A 385 6.12 -0.31 -14.81
CA PRO A 385 6.64 0.81 -15.59
C PRO A 385 5.69 2.03 -15.63
N THR A 386 4.39 1.79 -15.78
CA THR A 386 3.37 2.84 -15.78
C THR A 386 3.33 3.61 -14.45
N THR A 387 3.52 2.94 -13.31
CA THR A 387 3.61 3.57 -11.99
C THR A 387 4.80 4.51 -11.91
N GLN A 388 5.95 4.08 -12.43
CA GLN A 388 7.17 4.90 -12.47
C GLN A 388 7.00 6.13 -13.38
N SER A 389 6.35 5.96 -14.53
CA SER A 389 6.00 7.08 -15.43
C SER A 389 5.06 8.07 -14.77
N ALA A 390 3.98 7.61 -14.11
CA ALA A 390 3.05 8.46 -13.40
C ALA A 390 3.72 9.24 -12.25
N LYS A 391 4.63 8.59 -11.52
CA LYS A 391 5.45 9.21 -10.48
C LYS A 391 6.34 10.32 -11.04
N HIS A 392 7.02 10.05 -12.14
CA HIS A 392 7.88 11.04 -12.80
C HIS A 392 7.07 12.24 -13.30
N PHE A 393 5.87 11.99 -13.86
CA PHE A 393 4.98 13.04 -14.33
C PHE A 393 4.52 13.98 -13.21
N LEU A 394 4.14 13.43 -12.04
CA LEU A 394 3.73 14.25 -10.89
C LEU A 394 4.89 14.97 -10.21
N ASN A 395 6.05 14.32 -10.12
CA ASN A 395 7.24 14.83 -9.46
C ASN A 395 8.42 14.91 -10.44
N PRO A 396 8.36 15.83 -11.44
CA PRO A 396 9.45 15.95 -12.39
C PRO A 396 10.72 16.37 -11.65
N GLY A 397 11.83 15.70 -11.98
CA GLY A 397 13.13 15.98 -11.38
C GLY A 397 13.55 17.43 -11.56
N PHE A 398 14.45 17.90 -10.70
CA PHE A 398 14.89 19.30 -10.63
C PHE A 398 15.36 19.85 -11.99
N ILE A 399 16.01 19.01 -12.81
CA ILE A 399 16.49 19.34 -14.16
C ILE A 399 15.32 19.59 -15.14
N TYR A 400 14.26 18.77 -15.10
CA TYR A 400 13.08 18.94 -15.95
C TYR A 400 12.30 20.21 -15.60
N LYS A 401 12.16 20.52 -14.29
CA LYS A 401 11.58 21.79 -13.82
C LYS A 401 12.38 23.01 -14.28
N PHE A 402 13.71 22.91 -14.30
CA PHE A 402 14.60 23.99 -14.74
C PHE A 402 14.51 24.24 -16.26
N ILE A 403 14.43 23.19 -17.06
CA ILE A 403 14.33 23.29 -18.54
C ILE A 403 12.97 23.87 -18.97
N ASN A 404 11.86 23.44 -18.35
CA ASN A 404 10.54 23.94 -18.72
C ASN A 404 10.24 25.35 -18.20
N LYS A 405 10.86 25.77 -17.08
CA LYS A 405 10.77 27.15 -16.59
C LYS A 405 11.37 28.18 -17.56
N ASN A 406 12.31 27.75 -18.42
CA ASN A 406 12.91 28.58 -19.47
C ASN A 406 12.19 28.49 -20.83
N LYS A 407 11.10 27.69 -20.94
CA LYS A 407 10.31 27.55 -22.16
C LYS A 407 8.95 28.26 -22.15
N GLY A 408 8.59 28.94 -21.05
CA GLY A 408 7.41 29.81 -21.02
C GLY A 408 6.11 29.10 -21.45
N ILE A 409 5.77 28.00 -20.77
CA ILE A 409 4.40 27.45 -20.73
C ILE A 409 3.93 27.56 -19.29
#